data_AF-A0A3C0A441-F1
#
_entry.id   AF-A0A3C0A441-F1
#
_cell.length_a   1.000
_cell.length_b   1.000
_cell.length_c   1.000
_cell.angle_alpha   90.00
_cell.angle_beta   90.00
_cell.angle_gamma   90.00
#
_symmetry.space_group_name_H-M   'P 1'
#
loop_
_entity.id
_entity.type
_entity.pdbx_description
1 polymer ?
#
loop_
_entity_poly.entity_id
_entity_poly.type
_entity_poly.pdbx_seq_one_letter_code
_entity_poly.pdbx_strand_id
1 'polypeptide(L)'
;MALKNILTLVLILASFAIFAQEKYTLSGTISEAQSGETMIGVNVLIPALQTGVVTNQYGFYSITLPKGTHQVTYTSLGFESYSQTIVLNAAVNNSISLYETTEMLDVVILETDVEKTNIKTPQMSVTTLKSSTIKRIPVVLGEADVIKAIILLPGVTNAGEGASGFNVRGGAADQNLVLLDEATLYNSSHLFGFFSVFNPDAIKDLTLYKGGIPARYGGRIASVLDIYQKDGNKRKYKATGGIGLLASRL
;
A
#
# COMPACT_ATOMS: atom_id res chain seq x y z
N MET A 1 -63.02 -27.92 24.67
CA MET A 1 -61.69 -28.50 24.34
C MET A 1 -61.34 -28.33 22.86
N ALA A 2 -62.26 -28.54 21.92
CA ALA A 2 -62.02 -28.42 20.47
C ALA A 2 -61.56 -27.04 19.97
N LEU A 3 -62.12 -25.93 20.50
CA LEU A 3 -61.78 -24.57 20.04
C LEU A 3 -60.31 -24.18 20.33
N LYS A 4 -59.75 -24.65 21.46
CA LYS A 4 -58.36 -24.39 21.85
C LYS A 4 -57.37 -25.11 20.92
N ASN A 5 -57.74 -26.30 20.44
CA ASN A 5 -56.95 -27.11 19.52
C ASN A 5 -56.97 -26.53 18.09
N ILE A 6 -58.09 -25.94 17.67
CA ILE A 6 -58.20 -25.22 16.38
C ILE A 6 -57.33 -23.96 16.39
N LEU A 7 -57.37 -23.18 17.48
CA LEU A 7 -56.55 -21.97 17.60
C LEU A 7 -55.05 -22.28 17.57
N THR A 8 -54.63 -23.36 18.23
CA THR A 8 -53.22 -23.81 18.19
C THR A 8 -52.81 -24.27 16.80
N LEU A 9 -53.68 -24.98 16.07
CA LEU A 9 -53.39 -25.40 14.71
C LEU A 9 -53.25 -24.20 13.75
N VAL A 10 -54.12 -23.19 13.88
CA VAL A 10 -54.02 -21.95 13.09
C VAL A 10 -52.74 -21.19 13.41
N LEU A 11 -52.33 -21.13 14.69
CA LEU A 11 -51.07 -20.49 15.09
C LEU A 11 -49.85 -21.22 14.52
N ILE A 12 -49.90 -22.56 14.47
CA ILE A 12 -48.85 -23.39 13.88
C ILE A 12 -48.80 -23.18 12.36
N LEU A 13 -49.92 -23.16 11.64
CA LEU A 13 -49.93 -22.88 10.21
C LEU A 13 -49.47 -21.45 9.88
N ALA A 14 -49.82 -20.46 10.69
CA ALA A 14 -49.34 -19.09 10.52
C ALA A 14 -47.82 -18.96 10.68
N SER A 15 -47.20 -19.80 11.52
CA SER A 15 -45.75 -19.82 11.69
C SER A 15 -45.00 -20.29 10.44
N PHE A 16 -45.57 -21.20 9.64
CA PHE A 16 -44.96 -21.66 8.37
C PHE A 16 -44.95 -20.59 7.28
N ALA A 17 -45.94 -19.69 7.25
CA ALA A 17 -45.98 -18.59 6.29
C ALA A 17 -44.87 -17.56 6.53
N ILE A 18 -44.39 -17.41 7.77
CA ILE A 18 -43.30 -16.49 8.13
C ILE A 18 -41.96 -16.96 7.57
N PHE A 19 -41.76 -18.27 7.42
CA PHE A 19 -40.51 -18.86 6.88
C PHE A 19 -40.45 -18.93 5.35
N ALA A 20 -41.51 -18.53 4.64
CA ALA A 20 -41.60 -18.62 3.18
C ALA A 20 -41.01 -17.41 2.41
N GLN A 21 -40.21 -16.56 3.08
CA GLN A 21 -39.60 -15.41 2.41
C GLN A 21 -38.53 -15.89 1.41
N GLU A 22 -38.81 -15.77 0.11
CA GLU A 22 -37.84 -16.03 -0.96
C GLU A 22 -36.62 -15.10 -0.78
N LYS A 23 -35.42 -15.68 -0.80
CA LYS A 23 -34.15 -14.95 -0.70
C LYS A 23 -33.30 -15.22 -1.93
N TYR A 24 -32.63 -14.18 -2.42
CA TYR A 24 -31.72 -14.26 -3.57
C TYR A 24 -30.37 -13.64 -3.22
N THR A 25 -29.31 -14.16 -3.84
CA THR A 25 -27.94 -13.69 -3.61
C THR A 25 -27.56 -12.62 -4.62
N LEU A 26 -27.12 -11.48 -4.12
CA LEU A 26 -26.41 -10.45 -4.88
C LEU A 26 -24.90 -10.67 -4.69
N SER A 27 -24.17 -10.78 -5.79
CA SER A 27 -22.71 -10.96 -5.78
C SER A 27 -22.05 -10.07 -6.82
N GLY A 28 -20.74 -9.88 -6.74
CA GLY A 28 -20.00 -9.10 -7.73
C GLY A 28 -18.60 -8.75 -7.27
N THR A 29 -17.84 -8.09 -8.15
CA THR A 29 -16.51 -7.56 -7.84
C THR A 29 -16.51 -6.04 -7.94
N ILE A 30 -15.83 -5.38 -7.00
CA ILE A 30 -15.67 -3.93 -6.98
C ILE A 30 -14.22 -3.60 -7.35
N SER A 31 -14.06 -2.69 -8.30
CA SER A 31 -12.75 -2.21 -8.76
C SER A 31 -12.66 -0.69 -8.77
N GLU A 32 -11.45 -0.18 -8.80
CA GLU A 32 -11.20 1.25 -8.90
C GLU A 32 -11.41 1.72 -10.34
N ALA A 33 -12.22 2.76 -10.53
CA ALA A 33 -12.47 3.35 -11.84
C ALA A 33 -11.23 4.06 -12.39
N GLN A 34 -10.25 4.41 -11.54
CA GLN A 34 -9.02 5.14 -11.87
C GLN A 34 -7.71 4.35 -11.88
N SER A 35 -7.60 3.16 -11.30
CA SER A 35 -6.47 2.21 -11.47
C SER A 35 -6.85 0.87 -12.12
N GLY A 36 -8.10 0.40 -11.94
CA GLY A 36 -8.59 -0.89 -12.41
C GLY A 36 -8.29 -2.00 -11.40
N GLU A 37 -7.72 -1.63 -10.26
CA GLU A 37 -7.39 -2.50 -9.14
C GLU A 37 -8.65 -2.95 -8.41
N THR A 38 -8.71 -4.22 -8.01
CA THR A 38 -9.80 -4.74 -7.19
C THR A 38 -9.74 -4.14 -5.80
N MET A 39 -10.88 -3.69 -5.29
CA MET A 39 -10.92 -2.94 -4.04
C MET A 39 -11.31 -3.83 -2.85
N ILE A 40 -10.36 -4.03 -1.95
CA ILE A 40 -10.58 -4.70 -0.65
C ILE A 40 -11.27 -3.73 0.34
N GLY A 41 -12.11 -4.25 1.23
CA GLY A 41 -12.63 -3.47 2.35
C GLY A 41 -13.76 -2.49 1.99
N VAL A 42 -14.36 -2.60 0.81
CA VAL A 42 -15.49 -1.77 0.40
C VAL A 42 -16.75 -2.24 1.12
N ASN A 43 -17.47 -1.31 1.74
CA ASN A 43 -18.73 -1.59 2.40
C ASN A 43 -19.86 -1.61 1.36
N VAL A 44 -20.55 -2.73 1.26
CA VAL A 44 -21.76 -2.90 0.46
C VAL A 44 -22.94 -2.92 1.41
N LEU A 45 -23.65 -1.80 1.50
CA LEU A 45 -24.70 -1.55 2.49
C LEU A 45 -26.07 -1.55 1.83
N ILE A 46 -27.07 -2.08 2.54
CA ILE A 46 -28.48 -2.01 2.18
C ILE A 46 -29.21 -1.29 3.33
N PRO A 47 -29.32 0.05 3.26
CA PRO A 47 -29.80 0.86 4.38
C PRO A 47 -31.17 0.44 4.90
N ALA A 48 -32.10 0.08 4.00
CA ALA A 48 -33.47 -0.31 4.35
C ALA A 48 -33.54 -1.57 5.24
N LEU A 49 -32.58 -2.49 5.09
CA LEU A 49 -32.52 -3.74 5.85
C LEU A 49 -31.48 -3.71 6.97
N GLN A 50 -30.78 -2.59 7.15
CA GLN A 50 -29.67 -2.42 8.10
C GLN A 50 -28.65 -3.57 8.02
N THR A 51 -28.41 -4.08 6.81
CA THR A 51 -27.51 -5.19 6.55
C THR A 51 -26.47 -4.78 5.51
N GLY A 52 -25.35 -5.48 5.49
CA GLY A 52 -24.27 -5.21 4.56
C GLY A 52 -23.17 -6.26 4.64
N VAL A 53 -22.26 -6.19 3.69
CA VAL A 53 -21.09 -7.06 3.59
C VAL A 53 -19.89 -6.21 3.17
N VAL A 54 -18.69 -6.69 3.49
CA VAL A 54 -17.43 -6.05 3.10
C VAL A 54 -16.77 -6.90 2.00
N THR A 55 -16.18 -6.27 0.99
CA THR A 55 -15.43 -7.00 -0.05
C THR A 55 -14.21 -7.71 0.53
N ASN A 56 -13.92 -8.90 -0.02
CA ASN A 56 -12.73 -9.67 0.35
C ASN A 56 -11.45 -9.13 -0.32
N GLN A 57 -10.32 -9.83 -0.12
CA GLN A 57 -9.01 -9.48 -0.67
C GLN A 57 -8.93 -9.43 -2.22
N TYR A 58 -9.90 -10.03 -2.91
CA TYR A 58 -10.02 -10.01 -4.38
C TYR A 58 -11.07 -9.02 -4.86
N GLY A 59 -11.60 -8.16 -3.98
CA GLY A 59 -12.66 -7.20 -4.28
C GLY A 59 -14.04 -7.83 -4.48
N PHE A 60 -14.22 -9.12 -4.17
CA PHE A 60 -15.48 -9.83 -4.34
C PHE A 60 -16.38 -9.67 -3.10
N TYR A 61 -17.68 -9.49 -3.34
CA TYR A 61 -18.71 -9.49 -2.31
C TYR A 61 -19.86 -10.43 -2.66
N SER A 62 -20.55 -10.91 -1.64
CA SER A 62 -21.75 -11.73 -1.78
C SER A 62 -22.66 -11.54 -0.57
N ILE A 63 -23.92 -11.19 -0.81
CA ILE A 63 -24.93 -10.97 0.22
C ILE A 63 -26.28 -11.55 -0.21
N THR A 64 -26.96 -12.24 0.71
CA THR A 64 -28.27 -12.84 0.45
C THR A 64 -29.37 -11.99 1.06
N LEU A 65 -30.29 -11.52 0.22
CA LEU A 65 -31.33 -10.57 0.56
C LEU A 65 -32.73 -11.13 0.23
N PRO A 66 -33.80 -10.70 0.91
CA PRO A 66 -35.16 -11.03 0.52
C PRO A 66 -35.45 -10.57 -0.91
N LYS A 67 -36.35 -11.27 -1.61
CA LYS A 67 -36.88 -10.83 -2.91
C LYS A 67 -37.44 -9.42 -2.83
N GLY A 68 -37.13 -8.59 -3.82
CA GLY A 68 -37.66 -7.24 -3.93
C GLY A 68 -36.65 -6.24 -4.46
N THR A 69 -37.02 -4.97 -4.39
CA THR A 69 -36.17 -3.86 -4.86
C THR A 69 -35.39 -3.30 -3.68
N HIS A 70 -34.06 -3.33 -3.77
CA HIS A 70 -33.16 -2.86 -2.73
C HIS A 70 -32.27 -1.76 -3.26
N GLN A 71 -32.10 -0.70 -2.47
CA GLN A 71 -31.06 0.29 -2.72
C GLN A 71 -29.76 -0.23 -2.10
N VAL A 72 -28.75 -0.42 -2.93
CA VAL A 72 -27.42 -0.87 -2.52
C VAL A 72 -26.48 0.31 -2.62
N THR A 73 -25.81 0.61 -1.51
CA THR A 73 -24.85 1.69 -1.40
C THR A 73 -23.46 1.11 -1.18
N TYR A 74 -22.53 1.49 -2.05
CA TYR A 74 -21.14 1.08 -2.02
C TYR A 74 -20.31 2.24 -1.48
N THR A 75 -19.62 2.05 -0.35
CA THR A 75 -18.79 3.07 0.27
C THR A 75 -17.41 2.55 0.60
N SER A 76 -16.40 3.37 0.31
CA SER A 76 -15.00 3.12 0.68
C SER A 76 -14.34 4.43 1.06
N LEU A 77 -13.31 4.37 1.89
CA LEU A 77 -12.57 5.56 2.31
C LEU A 77 -11.79 6.13 1.13
N GLY A 78 -11.99 7.42 0.83
CA GLY A 78 -11.37 8.10 -0.31
C GLY A 78 -12.12 7.94 -1.64
N PHE A 79 -13.29 7.30 -1.66
CA PHE A 79 -14.09 7.06 -2.86
C PHE A 79 -15.49 7.66 -2.76
N GLU A 80 -16.04 8.05 -3.90
CA GLU A 80 -17.40 8.57 -3.98
C GLU A 80 -18.37 7.44 -3.64
N SER A 81 -19.31 7.75 -2.75
CA SER A 81 -20.36 6.79 -2.39
C SER A 81 -21.29 6.60 -3.57
N TYR A 82 -21.35 5.39 -4.10
CA TYR A 82 -22.22 5.05 -5.22
C TYR A 82 -23.45 4.31 -4.73
N SER A 83 -24.64 4.76 -5.09
CA SER A 83 -25.90 4.08 -4.75
C SER A 83 -26.64 3.66 -6.01
N GLN A 84 -27.08 2.42 -6.05
CA GLN A 84 -27.83 1.85 -7.16
C GLN A 84 -29.01 1.04 -6.65
N THR A 85 -30.15 1.19 -7.32
CA THR A 85 -31.33 0.37 -7.05
C THR A 85 -31.24 -0.94 -7.84
N ILE A 86 -31.30 -2.08 -7.14
CA ILE A 86 -31.23 -3.42 -7.74
C ILE A 86 -32.52 -4.18 -7.43
N VAL A 87 -33.12 -4.75 -8.47
CA VAL A 87 -34.31 -5.60 -8.36
C VAL A 87 -33.86 -7.06 -8.25
N LEU A 88 -34.04 -7.66 -7.07
CA LEU A 88 -33.67 -9.04 -6.76
C LEU A 88 -34.87 -9.97 -6.93
N ASN A 89 -35.00 -10.50 -8.15
CA ASN A 89 -35.97 -11.55 -8.51
C ASN A 89 -35.32 -12.93 -8.71
N ALA A 90 -33.98 -12.96 -8.83
CA ALA A 90 -33.13 -14.13 -8.97
C ALA A 90 -31.73 -13.77 -8.43
N ALA A 91 -30.79 -14.72 -8.43
CA ALA A 91 -29.39 -14.38 -8.12
C ALA A 91 -28.84 -13.41 -9.18
N VAL A 92 -28.21 -12.32 -8.72
CA VAL A 92 -27.68 -11.26 -9.59
C VAL A 92 -26.18 -11.13 -9.36
N ASN A 93 -25.41 -11.07 -10.46
CA ASN A 93 -24.01 -10.66 -10.43
C ASN A 93 -23.93 -9.20 -10.92
N ASN A 94 -23.47 -8.29 -10.07
CA ASN A 94 -23.34 -6.87 -10.35
C ASN A 94 -21.95 -6.39 -9.96
N SER A 95 -21.04 -6.31 -10.93
CA SER A 95 -19.70 -5.76 -10.70
C SER A 95 -19.70 -4.27 -11.04
N ILE A 96 -19.08 -3.46 -10.19
CA ILE A 96 -19.08 -2.00 -10.32
C ILE A 96 -17.67 -1.43 -10.19
N SER A 97 -17.49 -0.19 -10.65
CA SER A 97 -16.26 0.56 -10.41
C SER A 97 -16.55 1.83 -9.62
N LEU A 98 -15.75 2.11 -8.59
CA LEU A 98 -15.86 3.32 -7.77
C LEU A 98 -14.88 4.40 -8.24
N TYR A 99 -15.33 5.64 -8.24
CA TYR A 99 -14.48 6.79 -8.54
C TYR A 99 -13.90 7.35 -7.25
N GLU A 100 -12.62 7.74 -7.27
CA GLU A 100 -12.02 8.47 -6.16
C GLU A 100 -12.77 9.79 -5.95
N THR A 101 -13.06 10.12 -4.69
CA THR A 101 -13.68 11.39 -4.33
C THR A 101 -12.75 12.52 -4.74
N THR A 102 -13.21 13.38 -5.64
CA THR A 102 -12.46 14.58 -6.09
C THR A 102 -12.72 15.79 -5.18
N GLU A 103 -13.25 15.57 -3.97
CA GLU A 103 -13.14 16.57 -2.91
C GLU A 103 -11.65 16.69 -2.59
N MET A 104 -10.99 17.61 -3.28
CA MET A 104 -9.76 18.21 -2.82
C MET A 104 -10.10 18.80 -1.45
N LEU A 105 -9.87 18.03 -0.39
CA LEU A 105 -9.46 18.63 0.86
C LEU A 105 -8.38 19.61 0.44
N ASP A 106 -8.64 20.90 0.70
CA ASP A 106 -7.71 21.99 0.44
C ASP A 106 -6.36 21.43 0.82
N VAL A 107 -5.50 21.23 -0.20
CA VAL A 107 -4.33 20.40 -0.03
C VAL A 107 -3.58 21.09 1.10
N VAL A 108 -3.65 20.52 2.30
CA VAL A 108 -2.63 20.79 3.29
C VAL A 108 -1.47 20.15 2.59
N ILE A 109 -0.72 20.98 1.86
CA ILE A 109 0.56 20.63 1.33
C ILE A 109 1.34 20.37 2.61
N LEU A 110 1.25 19.14 3.10
CA LEU A 110 2.25 18.57 3.94
C LEU A 110 3.44 18.46 2.99
N GLU A 111 4.12 19.60 2.81
CA GLU A 111 5.56 19.65 2.69
C GLU A 111 6.12 19.08 4.01
N THR A 112 5.81 17.81 4.29
CA THR A 112 6.72 16.95 5.02
C THR A 112 7.87 16.73 4.07
N ASP A 113 8.70 17.76 4.05
CA ASP A 113 10.10 17.61 3.76
C ASP A 113 10.60 16.53 4.73
N VAL A 114 10.63 15.28 4.27
CA VAL A 114 11.11 14.14 5.08
C VAL A 114 12.57 14.33 5.49
N GLU A 115 13.26 15.30 4.90
CA GLU A 115 14.61 15.71 5.28
C GLU A 115 14.57 16.73 6.43
N LYS A 116 13.50 17.53 6.54
CA LYS A 116 13.20 18.25 7.78
C LYS A 116 12.76 17.24 8.83
N THR A 117 13.71 16.94 9.70
CA THR A 117 13.42 16.26 10.97
C THR A 117 12.25 16.95 11.65
N ASN A 118 11.15 16.24 11.88
CA ASN A 118 10.01 16.77 12.63
C ASN A 118 10.51 17.17 14.03
N ILE A 119 10.68 18.47 14.27
CA ILE A 119 11.28 19.02 15.49
C ILE A 119 10.44 18.62 16.73
N LYS A 120 9.17 18.24 16.54
CA LYS A 120 8.30 17.74 17.61
C LYS A 120 8.68 16.33 18.11
N THR A 121 9.35 15.52 17.28
CA THR A 121 9.80 14.15 17.63
C THR A 121 11.12 13.80 16.92
N PRO A 122 12.26 14.40 17.31
CA PRO A 122 13.54 14.07 16.70
C PRO A 122 13.88 12.58 16.93
N GLN A 123 13.93 11.81 15.86
CA GLN A 123 14.43 10.43 15.90
C GLN A 123 15.96 10.48 15.81
N MET A 124 16.62 10.25 16.94
CA MET A 124 18.09 10.24 16.98
C MET A 124 18.64 9.09 16.13
N SER A 125 19.73 9.36 15.39
CA SER A 125 20.45 8.35 14.59
C SER A 125 19.67 7.79 13.40
N VAL A 126 18.56 8.40 13.01
CA VAL A 126 17.81 8.04 11.79
C VAL A 126 17.99 9.15 10.76
N THR A 127 18.24 8.79 9.51
CA THR A 127 18.36 9.76 8.41
C THR A 127 17.65 9.23 7.18
N THR A 128 16.66 9.97 6.69
CA THR A 128 15.90 9.64 5.49
C THR A 128 16.29 10.57 4.35
N LEU A 129 16.55 10.03 3.17
CA LEU A 129 16.87 10.79 1.97
C LEU A 129 15.87 10.46 0.85
N LYS A 130 15.34 11.48 0.19
CA LYS A 130 14.51 11.31 -1.01
C LYS A 130 15.40 11.08 -2.24
N SER A 131 14.87 10.37 -3.24
CA SER A 131 15.53 10.24 -4.56
C SER A 131 15.90 11.58 -5.18
N SER A 132 15.07 12.62 -5.01
CA SER A 132 15.37 13.96 -5.53
C SER A 132 16.65 14.56 -4.94
N THR A 133 16.98 14.26 -3.69
CA THR A 133 18.16 14.78 -3.00
C THR A 133 19.41 14.01 -3.37
N ILE A 134 19.31 12.69 -3.48
CA ILE A 134 20.38 11.83 -4.00
C ILE A 134 20.81 12.32 -5.38
N LYS A 135 19.86 12.70 -6.23
CA LYS A 135 20.12 13.24 -7.58
C LYS A 135 20.75 14.63 -7.61
N ARG A 136 20.65 15.41 -6.53
CA ARG A 136 21.28 16.74 -6.42
C ARG A 136 22.72 16.67 -5.90
N ILE A 137 23.15 15.51 -5.37
CA ILE A 137 24.50 15.34 -4.87
C ILE A 137 25.47 15.35 -6.06
N PRO A 138 26.46 16.26 -6.06
CA PRO A 138 27.49 16.28 -7.10
C PRO A 138 28.37 15.03 -6.93
N VAL A 139 28.46 14.26 -8.01
CA VAL A 139 29.19 13.01 -8.07
C VAL A 139 30.31 13.14 -9.10
N VAL A 140 31.50 12.70 -8.72
CA VAL A 140 32.64 12.59 -9.64
C VAL A 140 32.20 11.57 -10.69
N LEU A 141 32.04 12.00 -11.95
CA LEU A 141 31.56 11.21 -13.11
C LEU A 141 30.05 11.29 -13.44
N GLY A 142 29.28 12.14 -12.74
CA GLY A 142 27.97 12.62 -13.25
C GLY A 142 26.75 11.70 -13.05
N GLU A 143 26.90 10.55 -12.41
CA GLU A 143 25.80 9.60 -12.16
C GLU A 143 25.45 9.50 -10.68
N ALA A 144 24.23 9.90 -10.32
CA ALA A 144 23.74 9.82 -8.94
C ALA A 144 23.78 8.38 -8.42
N ASP A 145 24.28 8.18 -7.21
CA ASP A 145 24.48 6.86 -6.61
C ASP A 145 24.00 6.82 -5.15
N VAL A 146 23.26 5.77 -4.81
CA VAL A 146 22.63 5.61 -3.50
C VAL A 146 23.66 5.42 -2.39
N ILE A 147 24.67 4.57 -2.59
CA ILE A 147 25.67 4.28 -1.57
C ILE A 147 26.62 5.48 -1.40
N LYS A 148 26.98 6.17 -2.49
CA LYS A 148 27.79 7.40 -2.39
C LYS A 148 27.05 8.50 -1.63
N ALA A 149 25.74 8.63 -1.81
CA ALA A 149 24.93 9.58 -1.03
C ALA A 149 24.97 9.25 0.46
N ILE A 150 24.91 7.96 0.83
CA ILE A 150 25.01 7.50 2.22
C ILE A 150 26.39 7.77 2.83
N ILE A 151 27.48 7.63 2.07
CA ILE A 151 28.84 7.91 2.54
C ILE A 151 29.05 9.40 2.88
N LEU A 152 28.26 10.31 2.31
CA LEU A 152 28.30 11.73 2.68
C LEU A 152 27.62 12.02 4.01
N LEU A 153 26.87 11.08 4.57
CA LEU A 153 26.23 11.26 5.87
C LEU A 153 27.24 11.12 7.02
N PRO A 154 27.12 11.92 8.08
CA PRO A 154 28.03 11.86 9.21
C PRO A 154 27.93 10.50 9.94
N GLY A 155 29.10 9.95 10.29
CA GLY A 155 29.22 8.64 10.94
C GLY A 155 29.15 7.45 9.97
N VAL A 156 29.13 7.71 8.66
CA VAL A 156 29.28 6.71 7.61
C VAL A 156 30.61 6.91 6.92
N THR A 157 31.37 5.84 6.74
CA THR A 157 32.64 5.86 6.00
C THR A 157 32.64 4.78 4.93
N ASN A 158 33.54 4.91 3.95
CA ASN A 158 33.72 3.87 2.94
C ASN A 158 34.32 2.60 3.61
N ALA A 159 33.93 1.41 3.15
CA ALA A 159 34.47 0.13 3.59
C ALA A 159 35.96 -0.06 3.26
N GLY A 160 36.49 0.69 2.29
CA GLY A 160 37.89 0.67 1.87
C GLY A 160 38.06 0.99 0.39
N GLU A 161 39.29 1.22 -0.06
CA GLU A 161 39.59 1.41 -1.49
C GLU A 161 39.40 0.08 -2.23
N GLY A 162 38.47 0.03 -3.20
CA GLY A 162 38.15 -1.20 -3.93
C GLY A 162 37.26 -2.21 -3.16
N ALA A 163 36.81 -1.85 -1.96
CA ALA A 163 35.89 -2.67 -1.17
C ALA A 163 34.44 -2.25 -1.41
N SER A 164 33.53 -3.24 -1.42
CA SER A 164 32.09 -3.02 -1.52
C SER A 164 31.48 -2.60 -0.17
N GLY A 165 30.60 -1.60 -0.20
CA GLY A 165 29.77 -1.22 0.93
C GLY A 165 30.27 -0.01 1.71
N PHE A 166 29.82 0.10 2.96
CA PHE A 166 30.09 1.23 3.83
C PHE A 166 30.21 0.74 5.28
N ASN A 167 30.90 1.51 6.12
CA ASN A 167 31.02 1.30 7.55
C ASN A 167 30.16 2.34 8.28
N VAL A 168 29.53 1.96 9.39
CA VAL A 168 28.72 2.88 10.20
C VAL A 168 29.24 2.87 11.63
N ARG A 169 29.65 4.04 12.14
CA ARG A 169 30.19 4.20 13.50
C ARG A 169 31.31 3.20 13.85
N GLY A 170 32.14 2.84 12.87
CA GLY A 170 33.23 1.88 13.03
C GLY A 170 32.83 0.41 12.91
N GLY A 171 31.55 0.09 12.74
CA GLY A 171 31.10 -1.25 12.39
C GLY A 171 31.47 -1.62 10.96
N ALA A 172 31.84 -2.88 10.75
CA ALA A 172 32.28 -3.41 9.46
C ALA A 172 31.12 -3.49 8.45
N ALA A 173 31.45 -3.56 7.16
CA ALA A 173 30.45 -3.56 6.08
C ALA A 173 29.46 -4.74 6.16
N ASP A 174 29.91 -5.90 6.63
CA ASP A 174 29.10 -7.10 6.87
C ASP A 174 28.19 -6.99 8.11
N GLN A 175 28.33 -5.93 8.91
CA GLN A 175 27.49 -5.67 10.07
C GLN A 175 26.32 -4.73 9.77
N ASN A 176 26.20 -4.27 8.52
CA ASN A 176 25.09 -3.44 8.05
C ASN A 176 24.03 -4.31 7.36
N LEU A 177 22.76 -4.12 7.71
CA LEU A 177 21.64 -4.68 6.96
C LEU A 177 21.32 -3.74 5.80
N VAL A 178 21.24 -4.25 4.58
CA VAL A 178 20.72 -3.49 3.43
C VAL A 178 19.47 -4.17 2.94
N LEU A 179 18.37 -3.42 2.87
CA LEU A 179 17.06 -3.88 2.43
C LEU A 179 16.63 -3.11 1.18
N LEU A 180 16.05 -3.83 0.22
CA LEU A 180 15.35 -3.26 -0.92
C LEU A 180 13.94 -3.84 -0.93
N ASP A 181 12.93 -3.00 -0.67
CA ASP A 181 11.55 -3.44 -0.47
C ASP A 181 11.46 -4.67 0.46
N GLU A 182 12.05 -4.55 1.65
CA GLU A 182 12.12 -5.60 2.68
C GLU A 182 13.00 -6.82 2.35
N ALA A 183 13.49 -6.96 1.12
CA ALA A 183 14.40 -8.03 0.73
C ALA A 183 15.85 -7.73 1.14
N THR A 184 16.51 -8.67 1.81
CA THR A 184 17.91 -8.50 2.23
C THR A 184 18.87 -8.62 1.05
N LEU A 185 19.71 -7.60 0.88
CA LEU A 185 20.79 -7.56 -0.10
C LEU A 185 22.14 -7.73 0.59
N TYR A 186 22.86 -8.79 0.22
CA TYR A 186 24.21 -9.07 0.75
C TYR A 186 25.31 -8.32 0.02
N ASN A 187 25.10 -8.00 -1.25
CA ASN A 187 26.01 -7.17 -2.02
C ASN A 187 25.24 -5.97 -2.59
N SER A 188 25.63 -4.78 -2.13
CA SER A 188 25.00 -3.52 -2.51
C SER A 188 25.79 -2.75 -3.58
N SER A 189 26.83 -3.35 -4.15
CA SER A 189 27.71 -2.69 -5.11
C SER A 189 28.21 -3.59 -6.25
N HIS A 190 28.67 -2.94 -7.31
CA HIS A 190 29.24 -3.52 -8.52
C HIS A 190 30.59 -2.85 -8.83
N LEU A 191 31.41 -3.51 -9.65
CA LEU A 191 32.76 -3.05 -10.04
C LEU A 191 33.61 -2.61 -8.84
N PHE A 192 33.88 -3.53 -7.90
CA PHE A 192 34.75 -3.28 -6.73
C PHE A 192 34.34 -2.05 -5.88
N GLY A 193 33.03 -1.84 -5.69
CA GLY A 193 32.52 -0.71 -4.88
C GLY A 193 32.49 0.63 -5.61
N PHE A 194 32.74 0.64 -6.92
CA PHE A 194 32.69 1.86 -7.72
C PHE A 194 31.24 2.31 -7.96
N PHE A 195 30.33 1.36 -8.20
CA PHE A 195 28.90 1.63 -8.42
C PHE A 195 28.04 0.90 -7.40
N SER A 196 26.92 1.50 -7.00
CA SER A 196 25.86 0.78 -6.31
C SER A 196 25.00 0.00 -7.31
N VAL A 197 24.32 -1.05 -6.83
CA VAL A 197 23.36 -1.82 -7.64
C VAL A 197 22.00 -1.13 -7.77
N PHE A 198 21.82 0.03 -7.15
CA PHE A 198 20.53 0.72 -7.06
C PHE A 198 20.37 1.75 -8.17
N ASN A 199 19.24 1.69 -8.90
CA ASN A 199 18.88 2.74 -9.83
C ASN A 199 18.20 3.91 -9.06
N PRO A 200 18.83 5.10 -8.96
CA PRO A 200 18.25 6.22 -8.22
C PRO A 200 16.94 6.76 -8.83
N ASP A 201 16.64 6.44 -10.10
CA ASP A 201 15.37 6.78 -10.73
C ASP A 201 14.23 5.86 -10.28
N ALA A 202 14.53 4.62 -9.88
CA ALA A 202 13.57 3.65 -9.36
C ALA A 202 13.33 3.80 -7.86
N ILE A 203 14.27 4.39 -7.11
CA ILE A 203 14.13 4.62 -5.67
C ILE A 203 13.13 5.74 -5.39
N LYS A 204 12.27 5.53 -4.40
CA LYS A 204 11.35 6.53 -3.82
C LYS A 204 12.08 7.32 -2.72
N ASP A 205 12.52 6.60 -1.70
CA ASP A 205 13.28 7.10 -0.57
C ASP A 205 14.12 5.98 0.06
N LEU A 206 15.06 6.38 0.91
CA LEU A 206 15.83 5.46 1.72
C LEU A 206 15.95 6.01 3.14
N THR A 207 16.08 5.11 4.11
CA THR A 207 16.25 5.43 5.52
C THR A 207 17.42 4.66 6.10
N LEU A 208 18.40 5.39 6.65
CA LEU A 208 19.53 4.83 7.36
C LEU A 208 19.32 4.95 8.88
N TYR A 209 19.21 3.80 9.53
CA TYR A 209 19.21 3.65 10.98
C TYR A 209 20.63 3.35 11.48
N LYS A 210 21.26 4.34 12.12
CA LYS A 210 22.61 4.21 12.74
C LYS A 210 22.56 3.83 14.22
N GLY A 211 21.36 3.76 14.78
CA GLY A 211 21.06 3.47 16.18
C GLY A 211 19.55 3.48 16.41
N GLY A 212 19.09 2.95 17.54
CA GLY A 212 17.64 2.83 17.80
C GLY A 212 16.92 2.00 16.73
N ILE A 213 17.61 0.96 16.22
CA ILE A 213 17.12 0.13 15.11
C ILE A 213 15.81 -0.56 15.55
N PRO A 214 14.72 -0.44 14.78
CA PRO A 214 13.47 -1.14 15.10
C PRO A 214 13.66 -2.65 15.22
N ALA A 215 13.01 -3.26 16.22
CA ALA A 215 13.19 -4.68 16.55
C ALA A 215 12.89 -5.65 15.39
N ARG A 216 12.11 -5.22 14.39
CA ARG A 216 11.78 -6.03 13.20
C ARG A 216 12.99 -6.36 12.31
N TYR A 217 14.05 -5.55 12.35
CA TYR A 217 15.20 -5.68 11.45
C TYR A 217 16.35 -6.51 12.03
N GLY A 218 16.06 -7.48 12.91
CA GLY A 218 17.07 -8.21 13.70
C GLY A 218 18.29 -8.73 12.91
N GLY A 219 19.37 -9.05 13.64
CA GLY A 219 20.52 -9.78 13.08
C GLY A 219 21.68 -8.93 12.53
N ARG A 220 21.69 -7.60 12.74
CA ARG A 220 22.82 -6.72 12.40
C ARG A 220 23.10 -5.71 13.52
N ILE A 221 24.38 -5.41 13.73
CA ILE A 221 24.86 -4.65 14.91
C ILE A 221 25.28 -3.21 14.60
N ALA A 222 25.57 -2.88 13.33
CA ALA A 222 26.10 -1.56 12.97
C ALA A 222 25.01 -0.61 12.46
N SER A 223 24.21 -1.04 11.48
CA SER A 223 23.13 -0.21 10.92
C SER A 223 22.09 -1.01 10.14
N VAL A 224 20.97 -0.37 9.83
CA VAL A 224 20.00 -0.82 8.82
C VAL A 224 19.82 0.28 7.78
N LEU A 225 20.07 -0.04 6.52
CA LEU A 225 19.75 0.77 5.36
C LEU A 225 18.51 0.18 4.69
N ASP A 226 17.39 0.87 4.81
CA ASP A 226 16.11 0.46 4.24
C ASP A 226 15.81 1.32 3.00
N ILE A 227 15.56 0.67 1.86
CA ILE A 227 15.40 1.33 0.56
C ILE A 227 14.06 0.91 -0.02
N TYR A 228 13.22 1.89 -0.35
CA TYR A 228 11.93 1.65 -1.00
C TYR A 228 11.94 2.10 -2.44
N GLN A 229 11.41 1.26 -3.32
CA GLN A 229 11.20 1.60 -4.74
C GLN A 229 9.88 2.36 -4.93
N LYS A 230 9.72 2.93 -6.13
CA LYS A 230 8.47 3.53 -6.56
C LYS A 230 7.48 2.43 -6.99
N ASP A 231 6.23 2.53 -6.55
CA ASP A 231 5.16 1.55 -6.82
C ASP A 231 4.67 1.51 -8.29
N GLY A 232 5.16 2.40 -9.15
CA GLY A 232 4.74 2.50 -10.56
C GLY A 232 3.32 3.08 -10.76
N ASN A 233 2.93 3.34 -12.01
CA ASN A 233 1.57 3.79 -12.37
C ASN A 233 0.93 2.79 -13.35
N LYS A 234 -0.18 2.15 -12.95
CA LYS A 234 -0.87 1.08 -13.72
C LYS A 234 -1.76 1.59 -14.87
N ARG A 235 -1.87 2.91 -15.04
CA ARG A 235 -2.87 3.57 -15.91
C ARG A 235 -2.29 4.43 -17.02
N LYS A 236 -1.18 5.08 -16.72
CA LYS A 236 -0.43 5.92 -17.64
C LYS A 236 0.99 5.40 -17.68
N TYR A 237 1.40 5.01 -18.88
CA TYR A 237 2.79 4.64 -19.13
C TYR A 237 3.70 5.86 -18.94
N LYS A 238 4.74 5.70 -18.12
CA LYS A 238 5.82 6.68 -17.94
C LYS A 238 7.14 5.92 -17.96
N ALA A 239 8.11 6.45 -18.71
CA ALA A 239 9.46 5.92 -18.78
C ALA A 239 10.45 7.04 -18.46
N THR A 240 11.59 6.70 -17.87
CA THR A 240 12.66 7.65 -17.57
C THR A 240 13.98 6.94 -17.75
N GLY A 241 14.78 7.39 -18.71
CA GLY A 241 16.09 6.83 -18.98
C GLY A 241 17.19 7.88 -18.89
N GLY A 242 18.43 7.41 -18.82
CA GLY A 242 19.63 8.22 -18.85
C GLY A 242 20.76 7.49 -19.56
N ILE A 243 21.50 8.20 -20.40
CA ILE A 243 22.69 7.70 -21.09
C ILE A 243 23.90 8.39 -20.45
N GLY A 244 24.77 7.61 -19.84
CA GLY A 244 26.05 8.04 -19.28
C GLY A 244 27.23 7.38 -19.98
N LEU A 245 28.42 7.94 -19.77
CA LEU A 245 29.68 7.37 -20.28
C LEU A 245 30.05 6.05 -19.60
N LEU A 246 29.48 5.81 -18.41
CA LEU A 246 29.82 4.67 -17.54
C LEU A 246 28.65 3.72 -17.37
N ALA A 247 27.42 4.24 -17.24
CA ALA A 247 26.22 3.43 -17.21
C ALA A 247 25.07 4.03 -18.06
N SER A 248 24.23 3.15 -18.57
CA SER A 248 22.94 3.52 -19.18
C SER A 248 21.82 2.87 -18.37
N ARG A 249 20.73 3.60 -18.16
CA ARG A 249 19.58 3.13 -17.38
C ARG A 249 18.27 3.51 -18.06
N LEU A 250 17.26 2.65 -17.93
CA LEU A 250 15.91 2.78 -18.49
C LEU A 250 14.87 2.51 -17.39
#